data_AF-A0A3M6VUD7-F1
#
_entry.id   AF-A0A3M6VUD7-F1
#
_cell.length_a   1.000
_cell.length_b   1.000
_cell.length_c   1.000
_cell.angle_alpha   90.00
_cell.angle_beta   90.00
_cell.angle_gamma   90.00
#
_symmetry.space_group_name_H-M   'P 1'
#
loop_
_entity.id
_entity.type
_entity.pdbx_description
1 polymer ?
#
loop_
_entity_poly.entity_id
_entity_poly.type
_entity_poly.pdbx_seq_one_letter_code
_entity_poly.pdbx_strand_id
1 'polypeptide(L)'
;MILVDCSQTADTQLKKLVYLYLICYAKNNPYLTILAVNTFVKDAAGSNPLVRTLSVRTMGCIRVDRIIEYLCEPLRRFLKDEDPYVRKTAAICVSNLYDINPDRVEVQDNLDMLRDLISDSIQR
;
A
#
# COMPACT_ATOMS: atom_id res chain seq x y z
N MET A 1 10.74 -3.50 -18.90
CA MET A 1 9.57 -4.20 -19.48
C MET A 1 9.36 -5.54 -18.77
N ILE A 2 10.29 -6.49 -18.88
CA ILE A 2 10.21 -7.83 -18.24
C ILE A 2 9.82 -7.79 -16.75
N LEU A 3 10.40 -6.89 -15.95
CA LEU A 3 10.10 -6.76 -14.52
C LEU A 3 8.64 -6.35 -14.21
N VAL A 4 8.05 -5.51 -15.07
CA VAL A 4 6.63 -5.09 -14.95
C VAL A 4 5.70 -6.19 -15.46
N ASP A 5 6.14 -6.99 -16.43
CA ASP A 5 5.38 -8.16 -16.88
C ASP A 5 5.38 -9.26 -15.80
N CYS A 6 6.51 -9.44 -15.10
CA CYS A 6 6.61 -10.38 -13.97
C CYS A 6 5.81 -9.94 -12.74
N SER A 7 5.58 -8.64 -12.51
CA SER A 7 4.76 -8.19 -11.37
C SER A 7 3.28 -8.61 -11.51
N GLN A 8 2.82 -8.86 -12.73
CA GLN A 8 1.45 -9.29 -13.05
C GLN A 8 1.22 -10.80 -12.91
N THR A 9 2.25 -11.56 -12.54
CA THR A 9 2.15 -13.01 -12.33
C THR A 9 1.16 -13.37 -11.21
N ALA A 10 0.57 -14.56 -11.32
CA ALA A 10 -0.22 -15.18 -10.25
C ALA A 10 0.65 -15.83 -9.17
N ASP A 11 1.94 -16.08 -9.46
CA ASP A 11 2.89 -16.62 -8.49
C ASP A 11 3.21 -15.60 -7.39
N THR A 12 2.69 -15.87 -6.19
CA THR A 12 2.86 -14.99 -5.03
C THR A 12 4.32 -14.90 -4.57
N GLN A 13 5.13 -15.94 -4.76
CA GLN A 13 6.55 -15.93 -4.38
C GLN A 13 7.34 -15.00 -5.31
N LEU A 14 7.14 -15.15 -6.62
CA LEU A 14 7.77 -14.27 -7.60
C LEU A 14 7.33 -12.80 -7.41
N LYS A 15 6.03 -12.58 -7.15
CA LYS A 15 5.49 -11.24 -6.89
C LYS A 15 6.17 -10.57 -5.68
N LYS A 16 6.41 -11.30 -4.58
CA LYS A 16 7.14 -10.79 -3.40
C LYS A 16 8.56 -10.33 -3.76
N LEU A 17 9.28 -11.08 -4.59
CA LEU A 17 10.63 -10.73 -5.01
C LEU A 17 10.64 -9.47 -5.88
N VAL A 18 9.71 -9.40 -6.84
CA VAL A 18 9.55 -8.21 -7.70
C VAL A 18 9.21 -6.98 -6.87
N TYR A 19 8.32 -7.10 -5.89
CA TYR A 19 7.94 -6.00 -5.01
C TYR A 19 9.12 -5.53 -4.14
N LEU A 20 9.89 -6.46 -3.57
CA LEU A 20 11.10 -6.13 -2.82
C LEU A 20 12.10 -5.36 -3.70
N TYR A 21 12.32 -5.83 -4.93
CA TYR A 21 13.18 -5.15 -5.90
C TYR A 21 12.69 -3.71 -6.16
N LEU A 22 11.38 -3.53 -6.39
CA LEU A 22 10.79 -2.21 -6.62
C LEU A 22 11.03 -1.27 -5.43
N ILE A 23 10.90 -1.74 -4.18
CA ILE A 23 11.19 -0.93 -2.99
C ILE A 23 12.67 -0.52 -2.96
N CYS A 24 13.60 -1.45 -3.16
CA CYS A 24 15.04 -1.19 -3.06
C CYS A 24 15.54 -0.23 -4.16
N TYR A 25 14.97 -0.30 -5.36
CA TYR A 25 15.45 0.46 -6.53
C TYR A 25 14.55 1.63 -6.94
N ALA A 26 13.46 1.91 -6.20
CA ALA A 26 12.50 2.96 -6.54
C ALA A 26 13.16 4.34 -6.73
N LYS A 27 14.10 4.71 -5.85
CA LYS A 27 14.81 6.00 -5.91
C LYS A 27 15.67 6.15 -7.16
N ASN A 28 16.33 5.06 -7.56
CA ASN A 28 17.23 5.05 -8.71
C ASN A 28 16.46 4.91 -10.03
N ASN A 29 15.23 4.36 -10.00
CA ASN A 29 14.40 4.10 -11.17
C ASN A 29 12.92 4.48 -10.92
N PRO A 30 12.61 5.78 -10.77
CA PRO A 30 11.25 6.23 -10.47
C PRO A 30 10.27 5.91 -11.61
N TYR A 31 10.72 5.96 -12.86
CA TYR A 31 9.89 5.66 -14.03
C TYR A 31 9.36 4.22 -14.02
N LEU A 32 10.23 3.24 -13.73
CA LEU A 32 9.84 1.84 -13.64
C LEU A 32 8.84 1.60 -12.50
N THR A 33 9.01 2.32 -11.40
CA THR A 33 8.12 2.25 -10.23
C THR A 33 6.73 2.81 -10.54
N ILE A 34 6.65 3.90 -11.31
CA ILE A 34 5.38 4.46 -11.79
C ILE A 34 4.65 3.46 -12.69
N LEU A 35 5.35 2.76 -13.58
CA LEU A 35 4.72 1.73 -14.43
C LEU A 35 4.13 0.57 -13.61
N ALA A 36 4.77 0.20 -12.50
CA ALA A 36 4.28 -0.84 -11.60
C ALA A 36 3.09 -0.41 -10.73
N VAL A 37 2.77 0.89 -10.66
CA VAL A 37 1.72 1.39 -9.76
C VAL A 37 0.34 0.83 -10.10
N ASN A 38 0.05 0.67 -11.40
CA ASN A 38 -1.21 0.08 -11.85
C ASN A 38 -1.34 -1.38 -11.38
N THR A 39 -0.22 -2.12 -11.33
CA THR A 39 -0.20 -3.47 -10.77
C THR A 39 -0.47 -3.45 -9.27
N PHE A 40 0.14 -2.53 -8.52
CA PHE A 40 -0.12 -2.42 -7.08
C PHE A 40 -1.58 -2.08 -6.77
N VAL A 41 -2.17 -1.14 -7.50
CA VAL A 41 -3.57 -0.74 -7.36
C VAL A 41 -4.50 -1.92 -7.67
N LYS A 42 -4.20 -2.68 -8.73
CA LYS A 42 -4.96 -3.89 -9.09
C LYS A 42 -4.84 -4.97 -8.01
N ASP A 43 -3.64 -5.21 -7.50
CA ASP A 43 -3.38 -6.20 -6.46
C ASP A 43 -4.00 -5.77 -5.11
N ALA A 44 -4.08 -4.47 -4.83
CA ALA A 44 -4.77 -3.91 -3.66
C ALA A 44 -6.29 -4.13 -3.71
N ALA A 45 -6.88 -4.20 -4.91
CA ALA A 45 -8.30 -4.49 -5.10
C ALA A 45 -8.59 -6.01 -5.25
N GLY A 46 -7.59 -6.87 -5.12
CA GLY A 46 -7.75 -8.32 -5.29
C GLY A 46 -8.57 -8.99 -4.17
N SER A 47 -9.02 -10.22 -4.38
CA SER A 47 -9.77 -10.96 -3.35
C SER A 47 -8.91 -11.53 -2.23
N ASN A 48 -7.61 -11.76 -2.49
CA ASN A 48 -6.70 -12.38 -1.53
C ASN A 48 -6.16 -11.34 -0.52
N PRO A 49 -6.50 -11.45 0.78
CA PRO A 49 -6.04 -10.51 1.81
C PRO A 49 -4.53 -10.36 1.90
N LEU A 50 -3.76 -11.43 1.64
CA LEU A 50 -2.30 -11.40 1.68
C LEU A 50 -1.70 -10.60 0.54
N VAL A 51 -2.25 -10.74 -0.68
CA VAL A 51 -1.80 -10.00 -1.86
C VAL A 51 -2.16 -8.52 -1.75
N ARG A 52 -3.40 -8.25 -1.32
CA ARG A 52 -3.87 -6.91 -0.97
C ARG A 52 -2.94 -6.20 0.01
N THR A 53 -2.70 -6.85 1.15
CA THR A 53 -1.84 -6.31 2.21
C THR A 53 -0.41 -6.08 1.71
N LEU A 54 0.11 -7.01 0.92
CA LEU A 54 1.45 -6.91 0.35
C LEU A 54 1.60 -5.69 -0.57
N SER A 55 0.60 -5.39 -1.41
CA SER A 55 0.67 -4.24 -2.33
C SER A 55 0.62 -2.91 -1.59
N VAL A 56 -0.31 -2.72 -0.65
CA VAL A 56 -0.42 -1.48 0.13
C VAL A 56 0.80 -1.24 0.99
N ARG A 57 1.37 -2.29 1.62
CA ARG A 57 2.63 -2.18 2.37
C ARG A 57 3.78 -1.78 1.47
N THR A 58 3.85 -2.35 0.26
CA THR A 58 4.90 -2.06 -0.71
C THR A 58 4.83 -0.60 -1.18
N MET A 59 3.64 -0.13 -1.54
CA MET A 59 3.41 1.27 -1.92
C MET A 59 3.77 2.23 -0.78
N GLY A 60 3.41 1.92 0.47
CA GLY A 60 3.76 2.74 1.64
C GLY A 60 5.26 2.81 1.95
N CYS A 61 6.04 1.81 1.52
CA CYS A 61 7.50 1.83 1.66
C CYS A 61 8.21 2.60 0.54
N ILE A 62 7.53 2.84 -0.59
CA ILE A 62 8.11 3.54 -1.75
C ILE A 62 8.00 5.06 -1.53
N ARG A 63 9.15 5.70 -1.28
CA ARG A 63 9.25 7.16 -1.07
C ARG A 63 9.30 7.94 -2.38
N VAL A 64 8.28 7.80 -3.21
CA VAL A 64 8.10 8.54 -4.47
C VAL A 64 6.74 9.21 -4.43
N ASP A 65 6.69 10.54 -4.50
CA ASP A 65 5.46 11.33 -4.29
C ASP A 65 4.28 10.88 -5.16
N ARG A 66 4.54 10.55 -6.43
CA ARG A 66 3.49 10.03 -7.32
C ARG A 66 2.88 8.73 -6.80
N ILE A 67 3.67 7.83 -6.22
CA ILE A 67 3.17 6.55 -5.70
C ILE A 67 2.28 6.77 -4.47
N ILE A 68 2.60 7.77 -3.65
CA ILE A 68 1.80 8.17 -2.50
C ILE A 68 0.40 8.61 -2.96
N GLU A 69 0.29 9.39 -4.03
CA GLU A 69 -1.02 9.82 -4.55
C GLU A 69 -1.91 8.63 -4.96
N TYR A 70 -1.32 7.57 -5.52
CA TYR A 70 -2.05 6.33 -5.85
C TYR A 70 -2.34 5.44 -4.63
N LEU A 71 -1.63 5.63 -3.52
CA LEU A 71 -1.81 4.84 -2.29
C LEU A 71 -3.02 5.30 -1.47
N CYS A 72 -3.31 6.59 -1.48
CA CYS A 72 -4.35 7.22 -0.67
C CYS A 72 -5.71 6.53 -0.78
N GLU A 73 -6.17 6.27 -2.01
CA GLU A 73 -7.47 5.65 -2.25
C GLU A 73 -7.54 4.18 -1.78
N PRO A 74 -6.60 3.29 -2.15
CA PRO A 74 -6.51 1.95 -1.58
C PRO A 74 -6.41 1.93 -0.05
N LEU A 75 -5.64 2.86 0.54
CA LEU A 75 -5.42 2.91 1.98
C LEU A 75 -6.72 3.20 2.75
N ARG A 76 -7.55 4.13 2.27
CA ARG A 76 -8.87 4.42 2.86
C ARG A 76 -9.81 3.21 2.82
N ARG A 77 -9.78 2.45 1.73
CA ARG A 77 -10.55 1.21 1.61
C ARG A 77 -10.05 0.16 2.61
N PHE A 78 -8.74 0.09 2.82
CA PHE A 78 -8.13 -0.89 3.72
C PHE A 78 -8.40 -0.62 5.19
N LEU A 79 -8.53 0.65 5.59
CA LEU A 79 -8.94 1.03 6.94
C LEU A 79 -10.36 0.51 7.26
N LYS A 80 -11.19 0.29 6.24
CA LYS A 80 -12.55 -0.26 6.36
C LYS A 80 -12.68 -1.70 5.86
N ASP A 81 -11.57 -2.41 5.65
CA ASP A 81 -11.59 -3.78 5.13
C ASP A 81 -12.26 -4.73 6.13
N GLU A 82 -12.87 -5.81 5.64
CA GLU A 82 -13.48 -6.84 6.49
C GLU A 82 -12.42 -7.64 7.27
N ASP A 83 -11.24 -7.83 6.67
CA ASP A 83 -10.16 -8.63 7.25
C ASP A 83 -9.37 -7.83 8.30
N PRO A 84 -9.26 -8.30 9.56
CA PRO A 84 -8.52 -7.59 10.61
C PRO A 84 -7.03 -7.41 10.33
N TYR A 85 -6.40 -8.34 9.59
CA TYR A 85 -4.99 -8.27 9.23
C TYR A 85 -4.72 -7.16 8.20
N VAL A 86 -5.66 -6.99 7.26
CA VAL A 86 -5.64 -5.88 6.30
C VAL A 86 -5.78 -4.54 7.03
N ARG A 87 -6.76 -4.41 7.94
CA ARG A 87 -6.99 -3.21 8.77
C ARG A 87 -5.76 -2.84 9.62
N LYS A 88 -5.16 -3.81 10.32
CA LYS A 88 -3.92 -3.61 11.10
C LYS A 88 -2.77 -3.09 10.21
N THR A 89 -2.62 -3.64 9.02
CA THR A 89 -1.54 -3.21 8.12
C THR A 89 -1.80 -1.81 7.56
N ALA A 90 -3.06 -1.48 7.28
CA ALA A 90 -3.46 -0.14 6.87
C ALA A 90 -3.05 0.91 7.92
N ALA A 91 -3.30 0.62 9.20
CA ALA A 91 -2.91 1.51 10.30
C ALA A 91 -1.38 1.75 10.36
N ILE A 92 -0.58 0.70 10.17
CA ILE A 92 0.89 0.82 10.09
C ILE A 92 1.30 1.66 8.86
N CYS A 93 0.65 1.46 7.72
CA CYS A 93 0.92 2.25 6.52
C CYS A 93 0.57 3.74 6.68
N VAL A 94 -0.50 4.08 7.40
CA VAL A 94 -0.83 5.47 7.74
C VAL A 94 0.29 6.09 8.57
N SER A 95 0.82 5.37 9.57
CA SER A 95 1.97 5.84 10.37
C SER A 95 3.20 6.08 9.49
N ASN A 96 3.55 5.13 8.61
CA ASN A 96 4.69 5.29 7.70
C ASN A 96 4.48 6.46 6.73
N LEU A 97 3.24 6.71 6.30
CA LEU A 97 2.92 7.82 5.41
C LEU A 97 3.05 9.16 6.12
N TYR A 98 2.67 9.23 7.40
CA TYR A 98 2.83 10.42 8.23
C TYR A 98 4.30 10.81 8.38
N ASP A 99 5.20 9.83 8.53
CA ASP A 99 6.65 10.06 8.58
C ASP A 99 7.22 10.63 7.27
N ILE A 100 6.56 10.38 6.12
CA ILE A 100 7.03 10.83 4.80
C ILE A 100 6.42 12.18 4.44
N ASN A 101 5.11 12.34 4.64
CA ASN A 101 4.37 13.55 4.29
C ASN A 101 3.16 13.74 5.22
N PRO A 102 3.32 14.49 6.32
CA PRO A 102 2.25 14.73 7.30
C PRO A 102 1.02 15.42 6.70
N ASP A 103 1.24 16.44 5.85
CA ASP A 103 0.19 17.25 5.25
C ASP A 103 -0.81 16.39 4.44
N ARG A 104 -0.29 15.39 3.71
CA ARG A 104 -1.13 14.50 2.89
C ARG A 104 -2.00 13.57 3.73
N VAL A 105 -1.56 13.22 4.93
CA VAL A 105 -2.33 12.37 5.85
C VAL A 105 -3.45 13.17 6.50
N GLU A 106 -3.18 14.43 6.88
CA GLU A 106 -4.16 15.33 7.49
C GLU A 106 -5.27 15.74 6.52
N VAL A 107 -4.95 15.98 5.25
CA VAL A 107 -5.93 16.41 4.23
C VAL A 107 -6.96 15.33 3.86
N GLN A 108 -6.73 14.07 4.23
CA GLN A 108 -7.52 12.94 3.73
C GLN A 108 -8.35 12.21 4.80
N ASP A 109 -8.52 12.80 5.98
CA ASP A 109 -9.25 12.21 7.12
C ASP A 109 -8.71 10.82 7.55
N ASN A 110 -7.48 10.47 7.16
CA ASN A 110 -6.87 9.18 7.47
C ASN A 110 -6.65 9.03 8.98
N LEU A 111 -6.40 10.14 9.69
CA LEU A 111 -6.22 10.17 11.14
C LEU A 111 -7.52 9.88 11.89
N ASP A 112 -8.64 10.44 11.44
CA ASP A 112 -9.95 10.18 12.04
C ASP A 112 -10.36 8.73 11.81
N MET A 113 -10.15 8.20 10.60
CA MET A 113 -10.39 6.78 10.32
C MET A 113 -9.51 5.85 11.17
N LEU A 114 -8.26 6.23 11.43
CA LEU A 114 -7.37 5.47 12.32
C LEU A 114 -7.87 5.49 13.77
N ARG A 115 -8.34 6.65 14.23
CA ARG A 115 -8.92 6.83 15.57
C ARG A 115 -10.18 5.99 15.75
N ASP A 116 -11.05 5.96 14.75
CA ASP A 116 -12.24 5.12 14.73
C ASP A 116 -11.85 3.63 14.79
N LEU A 117 -10.84 3.22 14.02
CA LEU A 117 -10.34 1.84 13.98
C LEU A 117 -9.77 1.38 15.33
N ILE A 118 -9.06 2.26 16.04
CA ILE A 118 -8.57 1.99 17.39
C ILE A 118 -9.75 1.86 18.36
N SER A 119 -10.75 2.73 18.25
CA SER A 119 -11.94 2.69 19.11
C SER A 119 -12.74 1.40 18.93
N ASP A 120 -12.86 0.92 17.69
CA ASP A 120 -13.56 -0.32 17.33
C ASP A 120 -12.84 -1.57 17.87
N SER A 121 -11.51 -1.52 17.99
CA SER A 121 -10.70 -2.61 18.55
C SER A 121 -10.78 -2.76 20.07
N ILE A 122 -11.17 -1.70 20.79
CA ILE A 122 -11.33 -1.70 22.26
C ILE A 122 -12.67 -2.33 22.67
N GLN A 123 -13.63 -2.45 21.74
CA GLN A 123 -15.00 -2.92 22.01
C GLN A 123 -15.25 -4.40 21.67
N ARG A 124 -14.22 -5.17 21.31
CA ARG A 124 -14.31 -6.62 21.05
C ARG A 124 -13.55 -7.47 22.05
#